data_AF-A0A936UZC9-F1
#
_entry.id   AF-A0A936UZC9-F1
#
_cell.length_a   1.000
_cell.length_b   1.000
_cell.length_c   1.000
_cell.angle_alpha   90.00
_cell.angle_beta   90.00
_cell.angle_gamma   90.00
#
_symmetry.space_group_name_H-M   'P 1'
#
loop_
_entity.id
_entity.type
_entity.pdbx_description
1 polymer ?
#
loop_
_entity_poly.entity_id
_entity_poly.type
_entity_poly.pdbx_seq_one_letter_code
_entity_poly.pdbx_strand_id
1 'polypeptide(L)'
;MKKLFLLLLINLFFNCSNLYAQSLSIDDTKKMLCSNKWFLRRLEQDGKMFSVPKELLGLKMVFQSNGNMYSYLPGSKESDATIWTWSITKSYLTIYKSSGKEVNKYRLEDFIGYKLYLTDNDEDDMPTFVFEQAEKIAEKIAETKPEKAGTPFVNYFDESIFTATNPQWRFLYTKGEKLGIQRRVAEKEFPAAAIKKAWDEGFYVSDMSYGSNGSEKYWVMVVSKNTYTGQLYKLRDNTGELKTAIEDMQKTEPGYYISHIAFGNNKWVLVGSKGTGYTNQTTIISDYFPEENIKENWKSLYQITSMAYSGSKWVVVMSKGSSVTKQHFHTWDWWDMDEIETEALDYNYLTEAVKTPDKWYMVFSEDDDINSQDIENTETIPDKQIQSKWKNGFELSRTFYN
;
A
#
# COMPACT_ATOMS: atom_id res chain seq x y z
N MET A 1 46.45 -38.27 -28.08
CA MET A 1 45.54 -39.06 -27.22
C MET A 1 44.24 -38.29 -27.04
N LYS A 2 43.08 -38.98 -26.88
CA LYS A 2 41.80 -38.55 -26.23
C LYS A 2 41.48 -37.03 -26.18
N LYS A 3 40.38 -36.45 -26.73
CA LYS A 3 39.15 -36.84 -27.49
C LYS A 3 38.74 -35.61 -28.37
N LEU A 4 38.05 -35.63 -29.53
CA LEU A 4 36.65 -36.05 -29.87
C LEU A 4 35.56 -35.29 -29.06
N PHE A 5 34.49 -34.66 -29.59
CA PHE A 5 33.88 -34.42 -30.93
C PHE A 5 33.65 -32.88 -31.14
N LEU A 6 33.33 -32.23 -32.28
CA LEU A 6 32.88 -32.55 -33.67
C LEU A 6 31.34 -32.52 -33.95
N LEU A 7 30.92 -31.73 -34.99
CA LEU A 7 29.57 -31.53 -35.58
C LEU A 7 28.53 -30.79 -34.67
N LEU A 8 27.47 -30.13 -35.18
CA LEU A 8 26.88 -30.06 -36.53
C LEU A 8 26.35 -28.64 -36.86
N LEU A 9 26.35 -28.22 -38.13
CA LEU A 9 25.83 -26.91 -38.56
C LEU A 9 24.99 -27.06 -39.86
N ILE A 10 23.66 -27.05 -39.74
CA ILE A 10 22.70 -27.07 -40.87
C ILE A 10 21.55 -26.11 -40.54
N ASN A 11 21.16 -25.28 -41.51
CA ASN A 11 20.06 -24.33 -41.38
C ASN A 11 18.69 -25.02 -41.43
N LEU A 12 17.77 -24.58 -40.57
CA LEU A 12 16.33 -24.54 -40.85
C LEU A 12 15.77 -23.22 -40.31
N PHE A 13 15.04 -22.49 -41.15
CA PHE A 13 14.43 -21.21 -40.78
C PHE A 13 13.24 -21.45 -39.83
N PHE A 14 13.27 -20.84 -38.65
CA PHE A 14 12.04 -20.44 -37.93
C PHE A 14 12.26 -19.12 -37.19
N ASN A 15 11.49 -18.11 -37.60
CA ASN A 15 11.17 -16.80 -37.01
C ASN A 15 12.08 -16.22 -35.90
N CYS A 16 12.64 -15.05 -36.18
CA CYS A 16 12.99 -14.08 -35.13
C CYS A 16 11.72 -13.63 -34.41
N SER A 17 11.56 -13.99 -33.13
CA SER A 17 10.60 -13.39 -32.21
C SER A 17 11.09 -13.60 -30.78
N ASN A 18 11.08 -12.54 -29.98
CA ASN A 18 11.12 -12.55 -28.51
C ASN A 18 12.24 -13.38 -27.82
N LEU A 19 13.44 -12.80 -27.69
CA LEU A 19 14.18 -12.92 -26.43
C LEU A 19 13.77 -11.76 -25.51
N TYR A 20 12.60 -11.89 -24.86
CA TYR A 20 12.39 -11.18 -23.60
C TYR A 20 13.20 -11.90 -22.53
N ALA A 21 14.25 -11.26 -22.01
CA ALA A 21 14.83 -11.71 -20.74
C ALA A 21 13.85 -11.37 -19.61
N GLN A 22 13.77 -12.23 -18.59
CA GLN A 22 12.82 -12.01 -17.50
C GLN A 22 13.22 -10.80 -16.66
N SER A 23 12.25 -9.89 -16.48
CA SER A 23 12.20 -8.90 -15.40
C SER A 23 12.48 -9.58 -14.05
N LEU A 24 13.32 -8.97 -13.20
CA LEU A 24 13.42 -9.40 -11.80
C LEU A 24 12.22 -8.92 -11.00
N SER A 25 11.80 -9.72 -10.01
CA SER A 25 10.78 -9.32 -9.05
C SER A 25 11.26 -8.12 -8.22
N ILE A 26 10.35 -7.34 -7.64
CA ILE A 26 10.73 -6.20 -6.78
C ILE A 26 11.55 -6.65 -5.55
N ASP A 27 11.34 -7.87 -5.07
CA ASP A 27 12.09 -8.44 -3.95
C ASP A 27 13.48 -8.95 -4.37
N ASP A 28 13.61 -9.56 -5.55
CA ASP A 28 14.94 -9.92 -6.11
C ASP A 28 15.73 -8.65 -6.47
N THR A 29 15.06 -7.60 -6.94
CA THR A 29 15.58 -6.25 -7.15
C THR A 29 16.09 -5.65 -5.84
N LYS A 30 15.27 -5.59 -4.77
CA LYS A 30 15.67 -5.13 -3.43
C LYS A 30 16.85 -5.94 -2.89
N LYS A 31 16.81 -7.25 -3.03
CA LYS A 31 17.86 -8.20 -2.61
C LYS A 31 19.16 -7.98 -3.40
N MET A 32 19.09 -7.78 -4.72
CA MET A 32 20.26 -7.50 -5.56
C MET A 32 20.86 -6.12 -5.24
N LEU A 33 20.03 -5.11 -4.98
CA LEU A 33 20.49 -3.79 -4.56
C LEU A 33 21.24 -3.86 -3.23
N CYS A 34 20.67 -4.54 -2.23
CA CYS A 34 21.24 -4.71 -0.88
C CYS A 34 22.40 -5.72 -0.79
N SER A 35 22.62 -6.56 -1.81
CA SER A 35 23.73 -7.54 -1.82
C SER A 35 25.05 -6.97 -2.34
N ASN A 36 25.04 -5.74 -2.88
CA ASN A 36 26.13 -5.22 -3.70
C ASN A 36 26.51 -3.78 -3.36
N LYS A 37 27.79 -3.46 -3.58
CA LYS A 37 28.28 -2.09 -3.71
C LYS A 37 28.25 -1.68 -5.18
N TRP A 38 27.69 -0.50 -5.43
CA TRP A 38 27.46 0.06 -6.74
C TRP A 38 28.49 1.15 -7.03
N PHE A 39 29.06 1.17 -8.23
CA PHE A 39 30.18 2.04 -8.61
C PHE A 39 29.84 2.87 -9.84
N LEU A 40 30.00 4.20 -9.76
CA LEU A 40 29.74 5.10 -10.88
C LEU A 40 30.77 4.88 -12.01
N ARG A 41 30.30 4.46 -13.19
CA ARG A 41 31.16 4.06 -14.32
C ARG A 41 31.34 5.14 -15.37
N ARG A 42 30.25 5.81 -15.73
CA ARG A 42 30.16 6.77 -16.82
C ARG A 42 28.89 7.61 -16.67
N LEU A 43 28.82 8.67 -17.45
CA LEU A 43 27.59 9.41 -17.70
C LEU A 43 27.07 9.07 -19.11
N GLU A 44 25.76 9.12 -19.34
CA GLU A 44 25.11 8.92 -20.63
C GLU A 44 24.12 10.06 -20.94
N GLN A 45 24.22 10.64 -22.14
CA GLN A 45 23.33 11.71 -22.65
C GLN A 45 23.25 11.62 -24.17
N ASP A 46 22.05 11.76 -24.77
CA ASP A 46 21.79 11.52 -26.20
C ASP A 46 22.33 10.19 -26.76
N GLY A 47 22.39 9.13 -25.95
CA GLY A 47 23.02 7.85 -26.32
C GLY A 47 24.55 7.90 -26.47
N LYS A 48 25.20 9.00 -26.09
CA LYS A 48 26.67 9.15 -26.02
C LYS A 48 27.16 8.86 -24.61
N MET A 49 28.31 8.21 -24.49
CA MET A 49 28.96 7.92 -23.20
C MET A 49 30.03 8.98 -22.89
N PHE A 50 30.04 9.49 -21.66
CA PHE A 50 31.01 10.47 -21.17
C PHE A 50 31.75 9.94 -19.93
N SER A 51 33.00 10.37 -19.74
CA SER A 51 33.80 10.04 -18.57
C SER A 51 33.23 10.68 -17.29
N VAL A 52 33.26 9.94 -16.17
CA VAL A 52 32.88 10.46 -14.86
C VAL A 52 33.76 11.68 -14.49
N PRO A 53 33.17 12.80 -14.01
CA PRO A 53 33.93 13.95 -13.51
C PRO A 53 34.91 13.57 -12.41
N LYS A 54 36.04 14.29 -12.31
CA LYS A 54 37.18 13.89 -11.47
C LYS A 54 36.84 13.82 -9.99
N GLU A 55 35.92 14.68 -9.56
CA GLU A 55 35.36 14.83 -8.22
C GLU A 55 34.37 13.71 -7.83
N LEU A 56 33.80 13.00 -8.82
CA LEU A 56 32.92 11.84 -8.62
C LEU A 56 33.59 10.52 -9.04
N LEU A 57 34.83 10.57 -9.53
CA LEU A 57 35.55 9.42 -10.07
C LEU A 57 35.72 8.34 -9.02
N GLY A 58 35.00 7.23 -9.20
CA GLY A 58 35.02 6.08 -8.29
C GLY A 58 34.08 6.17 -7.09
N LEU A 59 33.10 7.08 -7.12
CA LEU A 59 31.96 7.11 -6.19
C LEU A 59 31.34 5.73 -6.03
N LYS A 60 31.20 5.28 -4.77
CA LYS A 60 30.49 4.06 -4.38
C LYS A 60 29.19 4.38 -3.65
N MET A 61 28.16 3.58 -3.88
CA MET A 61 26.89 3.59 -3.16
C MET A 61 26.60 2.21 -2.55
N VAL A 62 25.98 2.20 -1.38
CA VAL A 62 25.58 0.99 -0.64
C VAL A 62 24.18 1.16 -0.08
N PHE A 63 23.32 0.17 -0.32
CA PHE A 63 21.94 0.13 0.14
C PHE A 63 21.78 -0.98 1.20
N GLN A 64 21.01 -0.70 2.25
CA GLN A 64 20.73 -1.63 3.35
C GLN A 64 19.25 -2.02 3.38
N SER A 65 18.97 -3.27 3.75
CA SER A 65 17.61 -3.85 3.80
C SER A 65 16.69 -3.28 4.88
N ASN A 66 17.17 -2.30 5.67
CA ASN A 66 16.42 -1.54 6.67
C ASN A 66 15.93 -0.17 6.15
N GLY A 67 16.10 0.13 4.85
CA GLY A 67 15.72 1.42 4.25
C GLY A 67 16.80 2.51 4.30
N ASN A 68 17.96 2.22 4.91
CA ASN A 68 19.11 3.14 4.90
C ASN A 68 20.00 2.92 3.67
N MET A 69 20.71 3.96 3.25
CA MET A 69 21.81 3.89 2.29
C MET A 69 22.91 4.89 2.65
N TYR A 70 24.09 4.73 2.05
CA TYR A 70 25.17 5.71 2.15
C TYR A 70 26.04 5.70 0.88
N SER A 71 26.79 6.78 0.65
CA SER A 71 27.70 6.91 -0.49
C SER A 71 29.04 7.49 -0.06
N TYR A 72 30.12 7.14 -0.77
CA TYR A 72 31.47 7.58 -0.43
C TYR A 72 32.42 7.62 -1.64
N LEU A 73 33.36 8.56 -1.62
CA LEU A 73 34.38 8.74 -2.64
C LEU A 73 35.66 7.93 -2.32
N PRO A 74 36.52 7.63 -3.31
CA PRO A 74 37.80 6.96 -3.04
C PRO A 74 38.69 7.77 -2.09
N GLY A 75 39.28 7.09 -1.11
CA GLY A 75 40.10 7.70 -0.06
C GLY A 75 39.32 8.16 1.18
N SER A 76 38.01 8.33 1.09
CA SER A 76 37.14 8.48 2.27
C SER A 76 36.97 7.14 2.99
N LYS A 77 36.76 7.16 4.32
CA LYS A 77 36.35 5.95 5.04
C LYS A 77 34.86 5.72 4.89
N GLU A 78 34.48 4.45 4.73
CA GLU A 78 33.08 4.03 4.69
C GLU A 78 32.33 4.27 6.01
N SER A 79 33.05 4.29 7.15
CA SER A 79 32.51 4.64 8.48
C SER A 79 32.12 6.11 8.64
N ASP A 80 32.65 6.98 7.77
CA ASP A 80 32.56 8.43 7.91
C ASP A 80 31.52 9.01 6.90
N ALA A 81 30.76 8.13 6.24
CA ALA A 81 29.76 8.46 5.23
C ALA A 81 28.40 8.85 5.85
N THR A 82 27.78 9.90 5.31
CA THR A 82 26.41 10.32 5.71
C THR A 82 25.40 9.23 5.36
N ILE A 83 24.47 8.95 6.29
CA ILE A 83 23.35 8.03 6.07
C ILE A 83 22.15 8.80 5.52
N TRP A 84 21.57 8.26 4.46
CA TRP A 84 20.37 8.73 3.75
C TRP A 84 19.34 7.59 3.78
N THR A 85 18.08 7.84 3.42
CA THR A 85 17.07 6.78 3.24
C THR A 85 16.73 6.58 1.77
N TRP A 86 16.15 5.42 1.44
CA TRP A 86 15.74 5.08 0.07
C TRP A 86 14.48 4.22 0.03
N SER A 87 13.81 4.26 -1.13
CA SER A 87 12.69 3.39 -1.51
C SER A 87 12.89 2.92 -2.96
N ILE A 88 12.20 1.86 -3.38
CA ILE A 88 12.29 1.34 -4.75
C ILE A 88 10.96 0.70 -5.16
N THR A 89 10.55 0.96 -6.40
CA THR A 89 9.35 0.42 -7.03
C THR A 89 9.73 -0.51 -8.20
N LYS A 90 8.79 -0.85 -9.11
CA LYS A 90 9.16 -1.50 -10.39
C LYS A 90 9.94 -0.58 -11.33
N SER A 91 9.66 0.73 -11.29
CA SER A 91 10.09 1.69 -12.31
C SER A 91 11.01 2.79 -11.78
N TYR A 92 11.12 2.96 -10.46
CA TYR A 92 11.93 4.02 -9.84
C TYR A 92 12.73 3.56 -8.62
N LEU A 93 13.94 4.08 -8.48
CA LEU A 93 14.67 4.18 -7.21
C LEU A 93 14.51 5.62 -6.70
N THR A 94 14.20 5.81 -5.41
CA THR A 94 14.10 7.14 -4.81
C THR A 94 15.00 7.24 -3.58
N ILE A 95 15.71 8.36 -3.46
CA ILE A 95 16.69 8.63 -2.41
C ILE A 95 16.37 9.96 -1.74
N TYR A 96 16.29 9.95 -0.40
CA TYR A 96 15.88 11.08 0.42
C TYR A 96 17.03 11.57 1.30
N LYS A 97 17.25 12.89 1.36
CA LYS A 97 18.13 13.47 2.40
C LYS A 97 17.50 13.31 3.79
N SER A 98 18.34 13.30 4.82
CA SER A 98 17.96 13.13 6.24
C SER A 98 17.05 14.22 6.83
N SER A 99 16.65 15.22 6.04
CA SER A 99 15.64 16.25 6.36
C SER A 99 14.26 15.97 5.75
N GLY A 100 14.09 14.86 5.01
CA GLY A 100 12.83 14.44 4.39
C GLY A 100 12.32 15.33 3.26
N LYS A 101 13.13 16.29 2.78
CA LYS A 101 12.68 17.39 1.90
C LYS A 101 13.40 17.53 0.56
N GLU A 102 14.35 16.66 0.28
CA GLU A 102 15.04 16.63 -1.02
C GLU A 102 15.01 15.20 -1.53
N VAL A 103 14.40 15.02 -2.71
CA VAL A 103 13.97 13.74 -3.27
C VAL A 103 14.62 13.56 -4.62
N ASN A 104 15.56 12.64 -4.72
CA ASN A 104 16.14 12.27 -6.01
C ASN A 104 15.41 11.00 -6.50
N LYS A 105 14.66 11.09 -7.61
CA LYS A 105 13.84 9.98 -8.17
C LYS A 105 14.38 9.58 -9.54
N TYR A 106 14.71 8.31 -9.69
CA TYR A 106 15.59 7.80 -10.73
C TYR A 106 14.97 6.62 -11.48
N ARG A 107 14.96 6.65 -12.82
CA ARG A 107 14.27 5.66 -13.66
C ARG A 107 15.02 4.32 -13.71
N LEU A 108 14.32 3.24 -13.45
CA LEU A 108 14.79 1.86 -13.65
C LEU A 108 14.33 1.39 -15.03
N GLU A 109 15.24 1.39 -16.02
CA GLU A 109 14.87 1.07 -17.41
C GLU A 109 14.88 -0.44 -17.71
N ASP A 110 15.86 -1.18 -17.18
CA ASP A 110 15.94 -2.63 -17.38
C ASP A 110 16.84 -3.31 -16.32
N PHE A 111 16.45 -4.47 -15.79
CA PHE A 111 17.29 -5.23 -14.85
C PHE A 111 18.27 -6.20 -15.54
N ILE A 112 18.37 -6.12 -16.88
CA ILE A 112 19.26 -6.93 -17.71
C ILE A 112 20.70 -6.39 -17.62
N GLY A 113 21.45 -6.83 -16.60
CA GLY A 113 22.90 -6.70 -16.59
C GLY A 113 23.49 -5.64 -15.65
N TYR A 114 22.97 -5.54 -14.41
CA TYR A 114 23.63 -4.88 -13.28
C TYR A 114 23.89 -3.37 -13.43
N LYS A 115 23.00 -2.64 -14.12
CA LYS A 115 23.11 -1.18 -14.26
C LYS A 115 22.02 -0.46 -13.46
N LEU A 116 22.39 0.70 -12.92
CA LEU A 116 21.49 1.62 -12.23
C LEU A 116 21.69 3.01 -12.86
N TYR A 117 20.60 3.58 -13.35
CA TYR A 117 20.55 4.84 -14.10
C TYR A 117 19.94 5.93 -13.21
N LEU A 118 20.71 6.99 -12.93
CA LEU A 118 20.26 8.11 -12.11
C LEU A 118 20.26 9.41 -12.94
N THR A 119 19.15 10.11 -13.04
CA THR A 119 19.02 11.41 -13.71
C THR A 119 18.40 12.41 -12.74
N ASP A 120 18.79 13.68 -12.80
CA ASP A 120 18.10 14.73 -12.04
C ASP A 120 16.78 15.08 -12.73
N ASN A 121 15.76 15.52 -11.99
CA ASN A 121 14.43 15.83 -12.55
C ASN A 121 14.22 17.34 -12.80
N ASP A 122 15.06 18.21 -12.24
CA ASP A 122 14.87 19.66 -12.31
C ASP A 122 15.41 20.31 -13.61
N GLU A 123 16.20 19.59 -14.43
CA GLU A 123 16.78 20.10 -15.70
C GLU A 123 16.78 19.03 -16.82
N ASP A 124 16.07 19.30 -17.93
CA ASP A 124 15.95 18.40 -19.11
C ASP A 124 17.30 18.04 -19.80
N ASP A 125 18.36 18.80 -19.54
CA ASP A 125 19.69 18.68 -20.16
C ASP A 125 20.73 17.93 -19.27
N MET A 126 20.31 17.35 -18.13
CA MET A 126 21.23 16.70 -17.19
C MET A 126 21.63 15.26 -17.61
N PRO A 127 22.92 14.90 -17.55
CA PRO A 127 23.39 13.60 -17.99
C PRO A 127 23.08 12.49 -16.99
N THR A 128 22.70 11.32 -17.49
CA THR A 128 22.32 10.17 -16.66
C THR A 128 23.56 9.44 -16.13
N PHE A 129 23.67 9.34 -14.81
CA PHE A 129 24.75 8.65 -14.10
C PHE A 129 24.52 7.14 -14.14
N VAL A 130 25.47 6.37 -14.68
CA VAL A 130 25.34 4.91 -14.80
C VAL A 130 26.29 4.21 -13.83
N PHE A 131 25.71 3.52 -12.85
CA PHE A 131 26.42 2.70 -11.88
C PHE A 131 26.40 1.23 -12.29
N GLU A 132 27.48 0.50 -11.99
CA GLU A 132 27.56 -0.95 -12.18
C GLU A 132 27.94 -1.66 -10.87
N GLN A 133 27.60 -2.95 -10.75
CA GLN A 133 28.04 -3.82 -9.66
C GLN A 133 29.58 -3.85 -9.57
N ALA A 134 30.13 -3.60 -8.38
CA ALA A 134 31.57 -3.65 -8.12
C ALA A 134 31.99 -4.78 -7.17
N GLU A 135 31.33 -4.89 -6.02
CA GLU A 135 31.69 -5.80 -4.92
C GLU A 135 30.43 -6.40 -4.30
N LYS A 136 30.44 -7.70 -3.98
CA LYS A 136 29.41 -8.26 -3.09
C LYS A 136 29.67 -7.85 -1.65
N ILE A 137 28.61 -7.54 -0.92
CA ILE A 137 28.67 -7.26 0.51
C ILE A 137 28.78 -8.59 1.25
N ALA A 138 29.82 -8.77 2.05
CA ALA A 138 30.07 -10.01 2.77
C ALA A 138 29.13 -10.15 3.98
N GLU A 139 28.41 -11.27 4.05
CA GLU A 139 27.57 -11.61 5.21
C GLU A 139 28.43 -11.76 6.47
N LYS A 140 28.30 -10.82 7.41
CA LYS A 140 28.81 -11.00 8.78
C LYS A 140 27.87 -11.95 9.52
N ILE A 141 28.11 -13.25 9.38
CA ILE A 141 27.47 -14.29 10.19
C ILE A 141 27.86 -14.03 11.66
N ALA A 142 26.92 -13.52 12.44
CA ALA A 142 27.08 -13.33 13.88
C ALA A 142 26.63 -14.61 14.60
N GLU A 143 27.58 -15.43 15.04
CA GLU A 143 27.29 -16.61 15.84
C GLU A 143 26.76 -16.24 17.23
N THR A 144 25.46 -16.43 17.47
CA THR A 144 24.89 -16.54 18.82
C THR A 144 23.96 -17.75 18.92
N LYS A 145 23.90 -18.36 20.11
CA LYS A 145 23.16 -19.60 20.38
C LYS A 145 21.64 -19.33 20.54
N PRO A 146 20.79 -20.36 20.37
CA PRO A 146 19.42 -20.15 19.91
C PRO A 146 18.43 -19.76 21.00
N GLU A 147 17.62 -18.75 20.71
CA GLU A 147 16.23 -18.64 21.15
C GLU A 147 15.28 -18.55 19.93
N LYS A 148 13.97 -18.45 20.18
CA LYS A 148 12.93 -18.92 19.24
C LYS A 148 12.41 -17.85 18.26
N ALA A 149 11.95 -18.37 17.11
CA ALA A 149 10.84 -17.94 16.25
C ALA A 149 11.17 -17.29 14.89
N GLY A 150 10.31 -17.57 13.90
CA GLY A 150 10.13 -16.76 12.68
C GLY A 150 10.96 -17.15 11.46
N THR A 151 10.42 -17.99 10.57
CA THR A 151 10.84 -18.05 9.17
C THR A 151 10.12 -16.97 8.35
N PRO A 152 10.82 -16.07 7.63
CA PRO A 152 10.19 -15.22 6.62
C PRO A 152 9.62 -16.06 5.46
N PHE A 153 8.51 -15.60 4.88
CA PHE A 153 7.89 -16.27 3.72
C PHE A 153 8.41 -15.68 2.40
N VAL A 154 8.32 -16.49 1.33
CA VAL A 154 8.54 -16.09 -0.05
C VAL A 154 7.19 -16.07 -0.76
N ASN A 155 6.86 -14.99 -1.47
CA ASN A 155 5.75 -14.95 -2.42
C ASN A 155 6.30 -15.06 -3.86
N TYR A 156 5.53 -15.67 -4.74
CA TYR A 156 5.83 -15.86 -6.16
C TYR A 156 4.82 -15.03 -6.97
N PHE A 157 5.27 -14.38 -8.05
CA PHE A 157 4.39 -13.63 -8.95
C PHE A 157 4.44 -14.17 -10.37
N ASP A 158 3.31 -14.10 -11.06
CA ASP A 158 3.11 -14.44 -12.48
C ASP A 158 2.52 -13.20 -13.17
N GLU A 159 3.09 -12.80 -14.32
CA GLU A 159 2.74 -11.54 -15.00
C GLU A 159 1.67 -11.73 -16.11
N SER A 160 1.08 -12.92 -16.26
CA SER A 160 0.18 -13.27 -17.38
C SER A 160 -1.28 -12.79 -17.27
N ILE A 161 -1.68 -12.12 -16.19
CA ILE A 161 -3.11 -11.91 -15.83
C ILE A 161 -3.72 -10.61 -16.42
N PHE A 162 -3.01 -9.86 -17.28
CA PHE A 162 -3.45 -8.56 -17.82
C PHE A 162 -4.54 -8.59 -18.93
N THR A 163 -5.48 -9.54 -18.89
CA THR A 163 -6.69 -9.55 -19.76
C THR A 163 -7.99 -10.00 -19.06
N ALA A 164 -8.07 -9.89 -17.73
CA ALA A 164 -9.33 -10.07 -17.00
C ALA A 164 -9.43 -9.12 -15.79
N THR A 165 -10.65 -8.71 -15.45
CA THR A 165 -10.97 -8.06 -14.17
C THR A 165 -10.91 -9.10 -13.04
N ASN A 166 -9.71 -9.53 -12.66
CA ASN A 166 -9.56 -10.47 -11.56
C ASN A 166 -9.87 -9.77 -10.22
N PRO A 167 -10.61 -10.41 -9.31
CA PRO A 167 -11.03 -9.80 -8.05
C PRO A 167 -9.81 -9.64 -7.12
N GLN A 168 -9.52 -8.40 -6.72
CA GLN A 168 -8.37 -8.04 -5.91
C GLN A 168 -8.82 -7.39 -4.60
N TRP A 169 -8.67 -8.15 -3.52
CA TRP A 169 -8.73 -7.67 -2.16
C TRP A 169 -7.51 -6.84 -1.80
N ARG A 170 -7.74 -5.83 -0.97
CA ARG A 170 -6.71 -4.92 -0.44
C ARG A 170 -6.89 -4.80 1.05
N PHE A 171 -5.88 -5.22 1.80
CA PHE A 171 -5.90 -5.18 3.26
C PHE A 171 -5.01 -4.02 3.71
N LEU A 172 -5.64 -2.97 4.24
CA LEU A 172 -4.99 -1.76 4.72
C LEU A 172 -4.62 -1.96 6.20
N TYR A 173 -3.33 -1.94 6.50
CA TYR A 173 -2.82 -2.06 7.86
C TYR A 173 -2.21 -0.74 8.33
N THR A 174 -2.41 -0.41 9.60
CA THR A 174 -1.77 0.75 10.24
C THR A 174 -1.10 0.36 11.55
N LYS A 175 -0.44 1.33 12.18
CA LYS A 175 -0.08 1.26 13.61
C LYS A 175 -0.56 2.51 14.30
N GLY A 176 -1.30 2.35 15.40
CA GLY A 176 -1.53 3.39 16.40
C GLY A 176 -2.98 3.84 16.57
N GLU A 177 -3.90 3.43 15.70
CA GLU A 177 -5.36 3.66 15.85
C GLU A 177 -5.96 3.05 17.13
N LYS A 178 -5.24 2.14 17.80
CA LYS A 178 -5.66 1.46 19.04
C LYS A 178 -6.94 0.65 18.86
N LEU A 179 -7.08 0.00 17.71
CA LEU A 179 -8.12 -0.97 17.42
C LEU A 179 -8.00 -2.22 18.33
N GLY A 180 -6.80 -2.50 18.86
CA GLY A 180 -6.55 -3.48 19.90
C GLY A 180 -6.54 -4.91 19.38
N ILE A 181 -7.10 -5.86 20.17
CA ILE A 181 -7.16 -7.26 19.75
C ILE A 181 -8.23 -7.42 18.67
N GLN A 182 -7.83 -7.89 17.49
CA GLN A 182 -8.73 -8.06 16.35
C GLN A 182 -9.00 -9.52 15.98
N ARG A 183 -10.07 -9.74 15.21
CA ARG A 183 -10.37 -10.99 14.51
C ARG A 183 -11.03 -10.67 13.17
N ARG A 184 -10.88 -11.57 12.19
CA ARG A 184 -11.56 -11.52 10.90
C ARG A 184 -12.60 -12.64 10.79
N VAL A 185 -13.75 -12.33 10.21
CA VAL A 185 -14.79 -13.29 9.80
C VAL A 185 -14.99 -13.13 8.28
N ALA A 186 -15.38 -14.22 7.59
CA ALA A 186 -15.95 -14.11 6.25
C ALA A 186 -17.05 -15.14 6.07
N GLU A 187 -18.19 -14.68 5.56
CA GLU A 187 -19.41 -15.45 5.35
C GLU A 187 -20.04 -15.03 4.01
N LYS A 188 -20.70 -15.97 3.32
CA LYS A 188 -21.34 -15.69 2.01
C LYS A 188 -22.56 -14.78 2.19
N GLU A 189 -23.35 -15.10 3.21
CA GLU A 189 -24.45 -14.27 3.69
C GLU A 189 -23.95 -13.23 4.70
N PHE A 190 -24.80 -12.25 5.03
CA PHE A 190 -24.44 -11.21 6.00
C PHE A 190 -24.22 -11.80 7.41
N PRO A 191 -23.07 -11.55 8.08
CA PRO A 191 -22.61 -12.28 9.27
C PRO A 191 -23.30 -11.90 10.60
N ALA A 192 -24.63 -11.74 10.60
CA ALA A 192 -25.43 -11.32 11.77
C ALA A 192 -25.18 -12.18 13.03
N ALA A 193 -25.02 -13.50 12.87
CA ALA A 193 -24.76 -14.41 13.98
C ALA A 193 -23.34 -14.20 14.56
N ALA A 194 -22.34 -13.98 13.70
CA ALA A 194 -20.97 -13.69 14.13
C ALA A 194 -20.84 -12.29 14.74
N ILE A 195 -21.59 -11.30 14.27
CA ILE A 195 -21.69 -9.96 14.90
C ILE A 195 -22.20 -10.11 16.35
N LYS A 196 -23.32 -10.79 16.56
CA LYS A 196 -23.85 -11.00 17.92
C LYS A 196 -22.83 -11.72 18.81
N LYS A 197 -22.20 -12.79 18.30
CA LYS A 197 -21.16 -13.52 19.04
C LYS A 197 -19.95 -12.64 19.37
N ALA A 198 -19.53 -11.76 18.45
CA ALA A 198 -18.45 -10.81 18.69
C ALA A 198 -18.81 -9.84 19.84
N TRP A 199 -20.02 -9.28 19.83
CA TRP A 199 -20.54 -8.44 20.92
C TRP A 199 -20.61 -9.19 22.26
N ASP A 200 -21.12 -10.44 22.26
CA ASP A 200 -21.17 -11.29 23.45
C ASP A 200 -19.77 -11.58 24.04
N GLU A 201 -18.72 -11.59 23.20
CA GLU A 201 -17.32 -11.74 23.59
C GLU A 201 -16.60 -10.38 23.83
N GLY A 202 -17.29 -9.24 23.72
CA GLY A 202 -16.74 -7.90 23.90
C GLY A 202 -15.75 -7.47 22.80
N PHE A 203 -16.05 -7.80 21.55
CA PHE A 203 -15.48 -7.22 20.32
C PHE A 203 -16.57 -6.43 19.59
N TYR A 204 -16.19 -5.41 18.81
CA TYR A 204 -17.10 -4.62 17.98
C TYR A 204 -16.63 -4.58 16.52
N VAL A 205 -17.55 -4.50 15.56
CA VAL A 205 -17.21 -4.32 14.14
C VAL A 205 -16.46 -3.01 13.96
N SER A 206 -15.26 -3.08 13.39
CA SER A 206 -14.43 -1.90 13.07
C SER A 206 -14.32 -1.66 11.57
N ASP A 207 -14.39 -2.72 10.76
CA ASP A 207 -14.40 -2.66 9.31
C ASP A 207 -15.27 -3.78 8.74
N MET A 208 -15.92 -3.52 7.60
CA MET A 208 -16.68 -4.54 6.88
C MET A 208 -16.88 -4.21 5.40
N SER A 209 -16.61 -5.19 4.54
CA SER A 209 -16.62 -5.04 3.09
C SER A 209 -17.25 -6.26 2.41
N TYR A 210 -17.49 -6.19 1.10
CA TYR A 210 -18.06 -7.27 0.32
C TYR A 210 -17.32 -7.43 -1.01
N GLY A 211 -16.98 -8.67 -1.35
CA GLY A 211 -16.19 -8.97 -2.53
C GLY A 211 -16.28 -10.43 -2.96
N SER A 212 -15.41 -10.85 -3.88
CA SER A 212 -15.30 -12.21 -4.39
C SER A 212 -13.95 -12.83 -4.00
N ASN A 213 -13.95 -14.12 -3.70
CA ASN A 213 -12.77 -14.93 -3.41
C ASN A 213 -12.78 -16.07 -4.44
N GLY A 214 -12.08 -15.87 -5.56
CA GLY A 214 -12.36 -16.61 -6.79
C GLY A 214 -13.80 -16.37 -7.27
N SER A 215 -14.53 -17.44 -7.59
CA SER A 215 -15.91 -17.38 -8.09
C SER A 215 -16.99 -17.15 -7.02
N GLU A 216 -16.64 -17.16 -5.74
CA GLU A 216 -17.60 -17.10 -4.63
C GLU A 216 -17.56 -15.76 -3.91
N LYS A 217 -18.72 -15.16 -3.64
CA LYS A 217 -18.81 -13.86 -2.96
C LYS A 217 -18.97 -13.99 -1.45
N TYR A 218 -18.37 -13.05 -0.73
CA TYR A 218 -18.24 -13.03 0.72
C TYR A 218 -18.33 -11.61 1.26
N TRP A 219 -19.00 -11.46 2.40
CA TRP A 219 -18.69 -10.38 3.33
C TRP A 219 -17.38 -10.70 4.02
N VAL A 220 -16.50 -9.70 4.15
CA VAL A 220 -15.34 -9.74 5.04
C VAL A 220 -15.63 -8.76 6.18
N MET A 221 -15.45 -9.19 7.41
CA MET A 221 -15.73 -8.40 8.60
C MET A 221 -14.55 -8.45 9.56
N VAL A 222 -14.10 -7.29 10.03
CA VAL A 222 -13.09 -7.16 11.09
C VAL A 222 -13.79 -6.73 12.37
N VAL A 223 -13.56 -7.47 13.46
CA VAL A 223 -14.06 -7.13 14.80
C VAL A 223 -12.88 -6.91 15.74
N SER A 224 -12.98 -5.88 16.57
CA SER A 224 -11.87 -5.27 17.30
C SER A 224 -12.23 -5.03 18.78
N LYS A 225 -11.24 -5.13 19.67
CA LYS A 225 -11.33 -4.72 21.08
C LYS A 225 -10.79 -3.30 21.26
N ASN A 226 -11.47 -2.37 20.61
CA ASN A 226 -11.17 -0.94 20.59
C ASN A 226 -11.89 -0.20 21.73
N THR A 227 -11.97 1.13 21.65
CA THR A 227 -12.60 2.01 22.66
C THR A 227 -14.13 1.93 22.70
N TYR A 228 -14.78 1.15 21.84
CA TYR A 228 -16.24 1.18 21.72
C TYR A 228 -16.92 0.56 22.97
N THR A 229 -18.09 1.07 23.31
CA THR A 229 -18.84 0.70 24.54
C THR A 229 -20.27 0.21 24.27
N GLY A 230 -20.65 0.13 23.00
CA GLY A 230 -21.92 -0.39 22.52
C GLY A 230 -22.00 -0.22 21.00
N GLN A 231 -22.68 -1.13 20.32
CA GLN A 231 -22.81 -1.11 18.87
C GLN A 231 -24.18 -1.59 18.43
N LEU A 232 -24.63 -1.09 17.28
CA LEU A 232 -25.81 -1.55 16.56
C LEU A 232 -25.48 -1.63 15.05
N TYR A 233 -26.27 -2.39 14.30
CA TYR A 233 -26.26 -2.31 12.84
C TYR A 233 -27.67 -2.24 12.28
N LYS A 234 -27.81 -1.75 11.03
CA LYS A 234 -29.05 -1.80 10.24
C LYS A 234 -28.70 -2.27 8.82
N LEU A 235 -29.38 -3.32 8.34
CA LEU A 235 -29.42 -3.68 6.93
C LEU A 235 -30.54 -2.92 6.23
N ARG A 236 -30.31 -2.46 4.99
CA ARG A 236 -31.30 -1.77 4.14
C ARG A 236 -31.16 -2.14 2.67
N ASP A 237 -32.28 -2.13 1.96
CA ASP A 237 -32.37 -2.64 0.58
C ASP A 237 -32.21 -1.53 -0.47
N ASN A 238 -32.33 -0.28 -0.06
CA ASN A 238 -32.10 0.90 -0.91
C ASN A 238 -31.62 2.10 -0.09
N THR A 239 -31.07 3.10 -0.77
CA THR A 239 -30.49 4.30 -0.15
C THR A 239 -31.53 5.19 0.54
N GLY A 240 -32.81 5.07 0.19
CA GLY A 240 -33.90 5.80 0.86
C GLY A 240 -34.14 5.30 2.29
N GLU A 241 -34.29 3.98 2.46
CA GLU A 241 -34.43 3.39 3.79
C GLU A 241 -33.15 3.48 4.64
N LEU A 242 -31.97 3.52 3.99
CA LEU A 242 -30.70 3.83 4.65
C LEU A 242 -30.71 5.25 5.21
N LYS A 243 -31.14 6.24 4.41
CA LYS A 243 -31.30 7.62 4.87
C LYS A 243 -32.21 7.68 6.12
N THR A 244 -33.38 7.04 6.06
CA THR A 244 -34.29 6.96 7.22
C THR A 244 -33.63 6.28 8.42
N ALA A 245 -32.87 5.19 8.22
CA ALA A 245 -32.15 4.52 9.31
C ALA A 245 -31.07 5.39 9.97
N ILE A 246 -30.42 6.27 9.20
CA ILE A 246 -29.45 7.26 9.71
C ILE A 246 -30.17 8.35 10.50
N GLU A 247 -31.23 8.94 9.93
CA GLU A 247 -32.04 9.98 10.57
C GLU A 247 -32.69 9.47 11.88
N ASP A 248 -33.23 8.25 11.87
CA ASP A 248 -33.78 7.59 13.06
C ASP A 248 -32.70 7.36 14.13
N MET A 249 -31.53 6.83 13.76
CA MET A 249 -30.45 6.58 14.71
C MET A 249 -29.97 7.88 15.36
N GLN A 250 -29.64 8.90 14.56
CA GLN A 250 -29.18 10.21 15.05
C GLN A 250 -30.20 10.89 15.98
N LYS A 251 -31.50 10.61 15.79
CA LYS A 251 -32.60 11.15 16.60
C LYS A 251 -32.93 10.35 17.86
N THR A 252 -32.77 9.02 17.84
CA THR A 252 -33.29 8.11 18.88
C THR A 252 -32.23 7.41 19.72
N GLU A 253 -30.99 7.34 19.23
CA GLU A 253 -29.90 6.53 19.80
C GLU A 253 -28.75 7.45 20.28
N PRO A 254 -28.94 8.29 21.33
CA PRO A 254 -27.98 9.31 21.71
C PRO A 254 -26.62 8.71 22.10
N GLY A 255 -25.55 9.34 21.58
CA GLY A 255 -24.16 8.91 21.74
C GLY A 255 -23.70 7.83 20.76
N TYR A 256 -24.60 7.28 19.92
CA TYR A 256 -24.18 6.48 18.76
C TYR A 256 -23.82 7.39 17.58
N TYR A 257 -22.66 7.15 16.99
CA TYR A 257 -22.24 7.73 15.72
C TYR A 257 -22.02 6.60 14.71
N ILE A 258 -22.20 6.86 13.43
CA ILE A 258 -21.86 5.90 12.37
C ILE A 258 -20.34 5.68 12.43
N SER A 259 -19.91 4.45 12.68
CA SER A 259 -18.49 4.07 12.70
C SER A 259 -18.06 3.35 11.42
N HIS A 260 -19.02 2.79 10.66
CA HIS A 260 -18.77 2.20 9.36
C HIS A 260 -20.02 2.23 8.49
N ILE A 261 -19.86 2.42 7.18
CA ILE A 261 -20.91 2.23 6.20
C ILE A 261 -20.40 1.42 5.01
N ALA A 262 -21.17 0.42 4.59
CA ALA A 262 -20.79 -0.49 3.50
C ALA A 262 -21.95 -0.69 2.53
N PHE A 263 -21.64 -1.04 1.29
CA PHE A 263 -22.58 -1.61 0.33
C PHE A 263 -22.05 -2.94 -0.20
N GLY A 264 -22.91 -3.96 -0.23
CA GLY A 264 -22.54 -5.31 -0.62
C GLY A 264 -23.76 -6.21 -0.77
N ASN A 265 -23.70 -7.20 -1.66
CA ASN A 265 -24.81 -8.11 -1.98
C ASN A 265 -26.19 -7.42 -2.18
N ASN A 266 -26.21 -6.24 -2.82
CA ASN A 266 -27.39 -5.37 -2.96
C ASN A 266 -28.04 -4.91 -1.64
N LYS A 267 -27.26 -4.84 -0.55
CA LYS A 267 -27.64 -4.30 0.75
C LYS A 267 -26.71 -3.16 1.13
N TRP A 268 -27.29 -2.08 1.65
CA TRP A 268 -26.58 -1.13 2.50
C TRP A 268 -26.46 -1.70 3.91
N VAL A 269 -25.31 -1.48 4.55
CA VAL A 269 -25.08 -1.78 5.96
C VAL A 269 -24.60 -0.53 6.67
N LEU A 270 -25.35 -0.16 7.69
CA LEU A 270 -25.04 0.92 8.62
C LEU A 270 -24.52 0.30 9.93
N VAL A 271 -23.33 0.69 10.40
CA VAL A 271 -22.84 0.32 11.74
C VAL A 271 -22.73 1.58 12.60
N GLY A 272 -23.48 1.62 13.70
CA GLY A 272 -23.45 2.71 14.68
C GLY A 272 -22.78 2.27 15.96
N SER A 273 -21.82 3.03 16.48
CA SER A 273 -21.05 2.71 17.69
C SER A 273 -21.03 3.84 18.71
N LYS A 274 -20.98 3.48 19.99
CA LYS A 274 -20.71 4.34 21.16
C LYS A 274 -19.25 4.23 21.55
N GLY A 275 -18.65 5.32 22.06
CA GLY A 275 -17.23 5.33 22.46
C GLY A 275 -16.25 5.54 21.31
N THR A 276 -16.70 6.11 20.19
CA THR A 276 -15.89 6.39 18.99
C THR A 276 -14.94 7.59 19.12
N GLY A 277 -15.04 8.37 20.19
CA GLY A 277 -14.39 9.70 20.30
C GLY A 277 -15.12 10.81 19.54
N TYR A 278 -16.02 10.47 18.61
CA TYR A 278 -16.72 11.45 17.79
C TYR A 278 -17.69 12.30 18.63
N THR A 279 -17.87 13.56 18.23
CA THR A 279 -18.65 14.58 18.95
C THR A 279 -19.80 15.14 18.13
N ASN A 280 -19.66 15.18 16.80
CA ASN A 280 -20.74 15.51 15.88
C ASN A 280 -20.49 14.80 14.53
N GLN A 281 -21.53 14.59 13.73
CA GLN A 281 -21.44 13.85 12.47
C GLN A 281 -22.48 14.36 11.46
N THR A 282 -22.09 14.33 10.19
CA THR A 282 -22.92 14.62 9.03
C THR A 282 -22.86 13.46 8.04
N THR A 283 -23.83 13.35 7.15
CA THR A 283 -23.83 12.33 6.10
C THR A 283 -24.36 12.91 4.80
N ILE A 284 -23.56 12.79 3.75
CA ILE A 284 -23.88 13.27 2.42
C ILE A 284 -24.35 12.07 1.59
N ILE A 285 -25.51 12.20 0.94
CA ILE A 285 -26.05 11.19 0.02
C ILE A 285 -26.23 11.85 -1.35
N SER A 286 -25.60 11.31 -2.38
CA SER A 286 -25.49 11.94 -3.71
C SER A 286 -25.45 10.90 -4.83
N ASP A 287 -25.79 11.29 -6.05
CA ASP A 287 -25.58 10.48 -7.27
C ASP A 287 -24.11 10.50 -7.72
N TYR A 288 -23.43 11.62 -7.50
CA TYR A 288 -22.03 11.88 -7.88
C TYR A 288 -21.14 12.01 -6.63
N PHE A 289 -19.83 11.82 -6.76
CA PHE A 289 -18.91 11.98 -5.63
C PHE A 289 -18.97 13.43 -5.11
N PRO A 290 -19.33 13.68 -3.84
CA PRO A 290 -19.80 14.98 -3.39
C PRO A 290 -18.66 15.92 -2.95
N GLU A 291 -17.71 16.16 -3.84
CA GLU A 291 -16.49 16.94 -3.62
C GLU A 291 -16.74 18.31 -2.96
N GLU A 292 -17.69 19.10 -3.45
CA GLU A 292 -17.97 20.44 -2.89
C GLU A 292 -18.52 20.35 -1.46
N ASN A 293 -19.38 19.36 -1.18
CA ASN A 293 -19.92 19.14 0.16
C ASN A 293 -18.84 18.64 1.12
N ILE A 294 -17.92 17.80 0.66
CA ILE A 294 -16.75 17.37 1.44
C ILE A 294 -15.88 18.59 1.79
N LYS A 295 -15.53 19.40 0.79
CA LYS A 295 -14.70 20.60 0.96
C LYS A 295 -15.33 21.65 1.88
N GLU A 296 -16.66 21.78 1.90
CA GLU A 296 -17.37 22.66 2.86
C GLU A 296 -17.37 22.08 4.29
N ASN A 297 -17.52 20.75 4.43
CA ASN A 297 -17.52 20.10 5.75
C ASN A 297 -16.12 20.06 6.40
N TRP A 298 -15.04 19.98 5.62
CA TRP A 298 -13.67 20.15 6.12
C TRP A 298 -13.43 21.54 6.75
N LYS A 299 -13.96 22.63 6.15
CA LYS A 299 -13.92 23.98 6.76
C LYS A 299 -14.61 24.02 8.13
N SER A 300 -15.59 23.15 8.32
CA SER A 300 -16.33 22.97 9.58
C SER A 300 -15.70 21.94 10.53
N LEU A 301 -14.48 21.44 10.25
CA LEU A 301 -13.77 20.42 11.05
C LEU A 301 -14.49 19.05 11.14
N TYR A 302 -15.27 18.68 10.12
CA TYR A 302 -15.68 17.28 9.93
C TYR A 302 -14.69 16.60 8.97
N GLN A 303 -14.20 15.41 9.33
CA GLN A 303 -13.32 14.59 8.49
C GLN A 303 -14.10 13.37 7.96
N ILE A 304 -13.84 12.93 6.72
CA ILE A 304 -14.35 11.66 6.18
C ILE A 304 -13.88 10.53 7.11
N THR A 305 -14.84 9.72 7.56
CA THR A 305 -14.62 8.63 8.52
C THR A 305 -15.16 7.28 8.02
N SER A 306 -16.09 7.30 7.06
CA SER A 306 -16.44 6.13 6.24
C SER A 306 -17.16 6.57 4.97
N MET A 307 -17.01 5.85 3.86
CA MET A 307 -17.77 6.10 2.62
C MET A 307 -17.96 4.83 1.82
N ALA A 308 -19.08 4.75 1.09
CA ALA A 308 -19.40 3.63 0.20
C ALA A 308 -20.26 4.06 -0.98
N TYR A 309 -20.26 3.24 -2.04
CA TYR A 309 -20.95 3.49 -3.31
C TYR A 309 -21.79 2.27 -3.71
N SER A 310 -23.04 2.49 -4.13
CA SER A 310 -23.98 1.42 -4.48
C SER A 310 -24.05 1.07 -5.97
N GLY A 311 -23.13 1.55 -6.79
CA GLY A 311 -23.30 1.55 -8.25
C GLY A 311 -24.29 2.61 -8.77
N SER A 312 -24.80 3.48 -7.89
CA SER A 312 -25.76 4.54 -8.25
C SER A 312 -25.80 5.72 -7.26
N LYS A 313 -25.59 5.47 -5.96
CA LYS A 313 -25.52 6.50 -4.92
C LYS A 313 -24.22 6.37 -4.14
N TRP A 314 -23.60 7.52 -3.91
CA TRP A 314 -22.59 7.72 -2.87
C TRP A 314 -23.25 7.97 -1.53
N VAL A 315 -22.65 7.43 -0.48
CA VAL A 315 -22.88 7.86 0.90
C VAL A 315 -21.53 8.13 1.56
N VAL A 316 -21.32 9.35 2.03
CA VAL A 316 -20.08 9.80 2.68
C VAL A 316 -20.41 10.28 4.09
N VAL A 317 -19.79 9.66 5.09
CA VAL A 317 -19.95 9.97 6.51
C VAL A 317 -18.75 10.81 6.96
N MET A 318 -19.02 12.00 7.51
CA MET A 318 -17.98 12.89 8.02
C MET A 318 -18.22 13.26 9.49
N SER A 319 -17.19 13.18 10.33
CA SER A 319 -17.30 13.24 11.79
C SER A 319 -16.31 14.25 12.38
N LYS A 320 -16.66 14.85 13.52
CA LYS A 320 -15.75 15.65 14.35
C LYS A 320 -15.26 14.83 15.54
N GLY A 321 -14.01 15.02 15.97
CA GLY A 321 -13.42 14.26 17.08
C GLY A 321 -12.77 12.94 16.65
N SER A 322 -12.44 12.81 15.37
CA SER A 322 -11.41 11.88 14.89
C SER A 322 -10.01 12.38 15.29
N SER A 323 -9.04 11.46 15.28
CA SER A 323 -7.59 11.73 15.32
C SER A 323 -7.07 12.41 14.03
N VAL A 324 -7.81 12.31 12.93
CA VAL A 324 -7.53 12.95 11.64
C VAL A 324 -7.52 14.48 11.75
N THR A 325 -6.40 15.11 11.40
CA THR A 325 -6.18 16.57 11.46
C THR A 325 -6.31 17.25 10.10
N LYS A 326 -5.86 16.62 9.01
CA LYS A 326 -6.10 17.06 7.61
C LYS A 326 -6.48 15.89 6.72
N GLN A 327 -7.15 16.20 5.61
CA GLN A 327 -7.42 15.23 4.55
C GLN A 327 -7.41 15.89 3.17
N HIS A 328 -7.18 15.06 2.16
CA HIS A 328 -7.60 15.30 0.78
C HIS A 328 -8.10 13.98 0.17
N PHE A 329 -8.54 14.04 -1.09
CA PHE A 329 -8.84 12.84 -1.87
C PHE A 329 -8.11 12.88 -3.22
N HIS A 330 -7.75 11.70 -3.71
CA HIS A 330 -7.23 11.48 -5.07
C HIS A 330 -8.15 10.51 -5.81
N THR A 331 -8.18 10.58 -7.14
CA THR A 331 -8.91 9.61 -7.97
C THR A 331 -8.05 9.07 -9.12
N TRP A 332 -7.81 7.77 -9.15
CA TRP A 332 -7.05 7.07 -10.20
C TRP A 332 -7.92 5.99 -10.86
N ASP A 333 -7.79 5.78 -12.17
CA ASP A 333 -8.65 4.83 -12.90
C ASP A 333 -8.33 3.38 -12.54
N TRP A 334 -7.04 3.08 -12.33
CA TRP A 334 -6.52 1.84 -11.75
C TRP A 334 -5.99 2.05 -10.33
N TRP A 335 -5.57 0.96 -9.69
CA TRP A 335 -4.86 1.01 -8.41
C TRP A 335 -3.37 1.02 -8.69
N ASP A 336 -2.69 2.13 -8.39
CA ASP A 336 -1.26 2.29 -8.64
C ASP A 336 -0.49 2.40 -7.31
N MET A 337 0.30 1.38 -6.98
CA MET A 337 1.07 1.38 -5.72
C MET A 337 2.17 2.44 -5.73
N ASP A 338 2.77 2.74 -6.89
CA ASP A 338 3.87 3.71 -6.98
C ASP A 338 3.37 5.13 -6.68
N GLU A 339 2.19 5.49 -7.20
CA GLU A 339 1.53 6.78 -6.93
C GLU A 339 0.92 6.84 -5.52
N ILE A 340 0.33 5.75 -5.02
CA ILE A 340 -0.20 5.69 -3.63
C ILE A 340 0.92 5.82 -2.60
N GLU A 341 2.05 5.14 -2.79
CA GLU A 341 3.23 5.29 -1.93
C GLU A 341 3.86 6.69 -2.07
N THR A 342 3.81 7.30 -3.26
CA THR A 342 4.27 8.69 -3.48
C THR A 342 3.39 9.70 -2.72
N GLU A 343 2.06 9.64 -2.88
CA GLU A 343 1.09 10.51 -2.19
C GLU A 343 1.16 10.35 -0.66
N ALA A 344 1.49 9.16 -0.17
CA ALA A 344 1.64 8.88 1.26
C ALA A 344 2.92 9.50 1.88
N LEU A 345 3.99 9.66 1.10
CA LEU A 345 5.23 10.30 1.58
C LEU A 345 5.05 11.79 1.91
N ASP A 346 4.18 12.48 1.18
CA ASP A 346 3.80 13.87 1.46
C ASP A 346 2.73 13.94 2.57
N TYR A 347 3.11 13.41 3.74
CA TYR A 347 2.43 13.53 5.04
C TYR A 347 1.04 12.89 5.16
N ASN A 348 0.72 11.82 4.42
CA ASN A 348 -0.61 11.23 4.47
C ASN A 348 -0.63 9.70 4.58
N TYR A 349 -1.64 9.20 5.27
CA TYR A 349 -2.02 7.79 5.23
C TYR A 349 -3.27 7.63 4.36
N LEU A 350 -3.31 6.60 3.51
CA LEU A 350 -4.56 6.17 2.90
C LEU A 350 -5.48 5.66 4.02
N THR A 351 -6.63 6.28 4.25
CA THR A 351 -7.56 5.90 5.34
C THR A 351 -8.85 5.28 4.86
N GLU A 352 -9.25 5.54 3.60
CA GLU A 352 -10.49 5.06 3.03
C GLU A 352 -10.39 4.98 1.50
N ALA A 353 -10.97 3.95 0.87
CA ALA A 353 -10.92 3.77 -0.58
C ALA A 353 -12.17 3.05 -1.13
N VAL A 354 -12.74 3.59 -2.21
CA VAL A 354 -13.92 3.02 -2.88
C VAL A 354 -13.69 2.97 -4.40
N LYS A 355 -13.89 1.79 -4.99
CA LYS A 355 -13.90 1.60 -6.45
C LYS A 355 -15.32 1.82 -7.01
N THR A 356 -15.45 2.70 -8.00
CA THR A 356 -16.60 2.73 -8.93
C THR A 356 -16.24 1.94 -10.20
N PRO A 357 -17.18 1.64 -11.11
CA PRO A 357 -16.84 1.03 -12.40
C PRO A 357 -15.68 1.76 -13.10
N ASP A 358 -15.71 3.09 -13.11
CA ASP A 358 -14.72 3.93 -13.79
C ASP A 358 -13.39 4.01 -13.04
N LYS A 359 -13.40 4.41 -11.76
CA LYS A 359 -12.18 4.80 -11.03
C LYS A 359 -12.22 4.53 -9.52
N TRP A 360 -11.06 4.55 -8.89
CA TRP A 360 -10.93 4.63 -7.43
C TRP A 360 -11.15 6.06 -6.94
N TYR A 361 -11.73 6.17 -5.76
CA TYR A 361 -11.76 7.37 -4.94
C TYR A 361 -11.06 7.03 -3.63
N MET A 362 -9.95 7.69 -3.35
CA MET A 362 -9.08 7.41 -2.22
C MET A 362 -8.97 8.63 -1.33
N VAL A 363 -9.08 8.43 -0.01
CA VAL A 363 -8.94 9.49 1.00
C VAL A 363 -7.60 9.34 1.68
N PHE A 364 -6.81 10.40 1.59
CA PHE A 364 -5.51 10.55 2.22
C PHE A 364 -5.67 11.43 3.47
N SER A 365 -4.97 11.14 4.55
CA SER A 365 -5.17 11.80 5.84
C SER A 365 -3.88 11.97 6.66
N GLU A 366 -3.67 13.17 7.19
CA GLU A 366 -2.85 13.38 8.38
C GLU A 366 -3.66 12.93 9.61
N ASP A 367 -3.13 12.02 10.41
CA ASP A 367 -3.77 11.49 11.61
C ASP A 367 -2.74 11.39 12.75
N ASP A 368 -3.06 11.98 13.90
CA ASP A 368 -2.14 12.09 15.04
C ASP A 368 -1.83 10.74 15.73
N ASP A 369 -2.65 9.71 15.51
CA ASP A 369 -2.48 8.38 16.10
C ASP A 369 -1.73 7.42 15.17
N ILE A 370 -1.86 7.56 13.84
CA ILE A 370 -1.19 6.68 12.89
C ILE A 370 0.31 7.03 12.77
N ASN A 371 1.17 6.02 12.95
CA ASN A 371 2.64 6.14 12.88
C ASN A 371 3.32 5.17 11.89
N SER A 372 2.54 4.33 11.20
CA SER A 372 3.02 3.43 10.15
C SER A 372 1.83 2.89 9.36
N GLN A 373 2.03 2.57 8.08
CA GLN A 373 1.03 1.99 7.19
C GLN A 373 1.68 0.93 6.26
N ASP A 374 0.88 -0.04 5.82
CA ASP A 374 1.27 -1.14 4.94
C ASP A 374 0.00 -1.63 4.19
N ILE A 375 0.11 -2.04 2.91
CA ILE A 375 -1.04 -2.49 2.10
C ILE A 375 -0.74 -3.83 1.42
N GLU A 376 -1.53 -4.86 1.72
CA GLU A 376 -1.41 -6.17 1.07
C GLU A 376 -2.47 -6.33 -0.04
N ASN A 377 -2.01 -6.43 -1.29
CA ASN A 377 -2.84 -6.62 -2.48
C ASN A 377 -2.90 -8.13 -2.84
N THR A 378 -4.10 -8.71 -2.91
CA THR A 378 -4.28 -10.18 -2.98
C THR A 378 -5.54 -10.59 -3.74
N GLU A 379 -5.53 -11.75 -4.42
CA GLU A 379 -6.72 -12.30 -5.09
C GLU A 379 -7.67 -13.04 -4.13
N THR A 380 -7.15 -13.42 -2.95
CA THR A 380 -7.84 -14.24 -1.95
C THR A 380 -7.51 -13.74 -0.54
N ILE A 381 -8.45 -13.91 0.39
CA ILE A 381 -8.34 -13.41 1.78
C ILE A 381 -7.07 -13.99 2.46
N PRO A 382 -6.05 -13.18 2.79
CA PRO A 382 -4.71 -13.67 3.13
C PRO A 382 -4.56 -13.88 4.64
N ASP A 383 -5.29 -14.86 5.19
CA ASP A 383 -5.34 -15.15 6.63
C ASP A 383 -3.96 -15.34 7.31
N LYS A 384 -2.94 -15.82 6.56
CA LYS A 384 -1.57 -15.95 7.07
C LYS A 384 -0.88 -14.60 7.23
N GLN A 385 -1.04 -13.71 6.25
CA GLN A 385 -0.45 -12.37 6.28
C GLN A 385 -1.15 -11.49 7.31
N ILE A 386 -2.49 -11.52 7.40
CA ILE A 386 -3.24 -10.83 8.45
C ILE A 386 -2.70 -11.23 9.85
N GLN A 387 -2.55 -12.53 10.11
CA GLN A 387 -1.95 -13.03 11.35
C GLN A 387 -0.46 -12.66 11.54
N SER A 388 0.27 -12.37 10.47
CA SER A 388 1.67 -11.91 10.52
C SER A 388 1.74 -10.43 10.87
N LYS A 389 0.96 -9.58 10.19
CA LYS A 389 0.84 -8.14 10.45
C LYS A 389 0.40 -7.89 11.91
N TRP A 390 -0.63 -8.59 12.39
CA TRP A 390 -1.05 -8.56 13.80
C TRP A 390 0.07 -8.93 14.79
N LYS A 391 0.87 -9.96 14.52
CA LYS A 391 2.01 -10.33 15.38
C LYS A 391 3.13 -9.29 15.38
N ASN A 392 3.26 -8.54 14.29
CA ASN A 392 4.23 -7.46 14.11
C ASN A 392 3.67 -6.09 14.60
N GLY A 393 2.56 -6.09 15.35
CA GLY A 393 1.96 -4.91 15.95
C GLY A 393 1.27 -3.97 14.97
N PHE A 394 0.91 -4.45 13.78
CA PHE A 394 -0.02 -3.75 12.88
C PHE A 394 -1.47 -4.10 13.22
N GLU A 395 -2.36 -3.15 12.99
CA GLU A 395 -3.81 -3.28 13.10
C GLU A 395 -4.39 -3.28 11.67
N LEU A 396 -5.43 -4.07 11.41
CA LEU A 396 -6.14 -4.13 10.13
C LEU A 396 -7.30 -3.12 10.17
N SER A 397 -7.17 -2.06 9.40
CA SER A 397 -7.98 -0.84 9.53
C SER A 397 -9.10 -0.72 8.51
N ARG A 398 -8.85 -1.20 7.28
CA ARG A 398 -9.84 -1.33 6.21
C ARG A 398 -9.58 -2.55 5.34
N THR A 399 -10.64 -3.03 4.69
CA THR A 399 -10.58 -4.03 3.63
C THR A 399 -11.32 -3.51 2.41
N PHE A 400 -10.60 -3.33 1.30
CA PHE A 400 -11.15 -2.84 0.04
C PHE A 400 -11.20 -3.94 -1.02
N TYR A 401 -12.07 -3.73 -2.00
CA TYR A 401 -12.37 -4.67 -3.07
C TYR A 401 -12.78 -3.89 -4.35
N ASN A 402 -12.65 -4.50 -5.54
CA ASN A 402 -12.73 -3.85 -6.86
C ASN A 402 -13.95 -4.20 -7.73
#